data_AF-A0A318CTH6-F1
#
_entry.id   AF-A0A318CTH6-F1
#
_cell.length_a   1.000
_cell.length_b   1.000
_cell.length_c   1.000
_cell.angle_alpha   90.00
_cell.angle_beta   90.00
_cell.angle_gamma   90.00
#
_symmetry.space_group_name_H-M   'P 1'
#
loop_
_entity.id
_entity.type
_entity.pdbx_description
1 polymer ?
#
loop_
_entity_poly.entity_id
_entity_poly.type
_entity_poly.pdbx_seq_one_letter_code
_entity_poly.pdbx_strand_id
1 'polypeptide(L)'
;MNVMEPFLSLLSEDDAHGETLADLKESQEVLGKDIVAFQNAVKSANTVWTSAGRDNEGLHRFSEVIAPVAEKSRELGRQADQIYRLALCLIKLCEKKLKARENDFWAKKEVNQSKKPLDEKLKACVEQLRQARYFYRQTRWLQERFPDAELRDVAGLVKLVGIEEIEKNDWSLTPGRYVGVAPEEVDEDFDFEETMRAIHAEINELNAEAVELAKRIAGNFEALGI
;
A
#
# COMPACT_ATOMS: atom_id res chain seq x y z
N MET A 1 -11.02 1.02 -19.41
CA MET A 1 -12.40 1.48 -19.62
C MET A 1 -13.08 0.83 -20.81
N ASN A 2 -12.37 0.64 -21.92
CA ASN A 2 -12.89 0.16 -23.20
C ASN A 2 -13.69 -1.17 -23.22
N VAL A 3 -13.54 -2.06 -22.23
CA VAL A 3 -14.17 -3.41 -22.26
C VAL A 3 -15.63 -3.41 -21.79
N MET A 4 -16.01 -2.46 -20.93
CA MET A 4 -17.38 -2.34 -20.39
C MET A 4 -18.20 -1.27 -21.11
N GLU A 5 -17.53 -0.39 -21.85
CA GLU A 5 -18.11 0.79 -22.49
C GLU A 5 -19.33 0.50 -23.37
N PRO A 6 -19.33 -0.56 -24.22
CA PRO A 6 -20.48 -0.88 -25.07
C PRO A 6 -21.77 -1.19 -24.28
N PHE A 7 -21.64 -1.78 -23.09
CA PHE A 7 -22.78 -2.06 -22.21
C PHE A 7 -23.18 -0.81 -21.41
N LEU A 8 -22.20 -0.06 -20.90
CA LEU A 8 -22.45 1.15 -20.11
C LEU A 8 -23.16 2.24 -20.93
N SER A 9 -22.89 2.34 -22.24
CA SER A 9 -23.57 3.31 -23.12
C SER A 9 -25.05 3.06 -23.34
N LEU A 10 -25.57 1.88 -22.94
CA LEU A 10 -26.99 1.52 -23.08
C LEU A 10 -27.82 1.86 -21.84
N LEU A 11 -27.17 2.25 -20.74
CA LEU A 11 -27.80 2.47 -19.45
C LEU A 11 -28.03 3.97 -19.19
N SER A 12 -29.02 4.30 -18.38
CA SER A 12 -29.28 5.68 -17.96
C SER A 12 -28.35 6.07 -16.81
N GLU A 13 -27.96 7.34 -16.71
CA GLU A 13 -27.16 7.83 -15.56
C GLU A 13 -27.88 7.65 -14.21
N ASP A 14 -29.21 7.52 -14.20
CA ASP A 14 -30.03 7.28 -13.01
C ASP A 14 -30.05 5.80 -12.54
N ASP A 15 -29.48 4.89 -13.31
CA ASP A 15 -29.44 3.47 -12.93
C ASP A 15 -28.43 3.23 -11.79
N ALA A 16 -28.54 2.09 -11.10
CA ALA A 16 -27.74 1.71 -9.92
C ALA A 16 -26.21 1.65 -10.10
N HIS A 17 -25.69 2.03 -11.27
CA HIS A 17 -24.28 2.11 -11.62
C HIS A 17 -23.76 3.56 -11.77
N GLY A 18 -24.65 4.56 -11.89
CA GLY A 18 -24.31 5.95 -12.21
C GLY A 18 -23.37 6.60 -11.21
N GLU A 19 -23.69 6.50 -9.91
CA GLU A 19 -22.86 7.02 -8.81
C GLU A 19 -21.46 6.40 -8.82
N THR A 20 -21.36 5.06 -8.87
CA THR A 20 -20.06 4.37 -8.90
C THR A 20 -19.25 4.69 -10.16
N LEU A 21 -19.92 4.91 -11.30
CA LEU A 21 -19.26 5.32 -12.55
C LEU A 21 -18.75 6.76 -12.47
N ALA A 22 -19.51 7.67 -11.84
CA ALA A 22 -19.11 9.04 -11.59
C ALA A 22 -17.89 9.09 -10.66
N ASP A 23 -17.94 8.40 -9.53
CA ASP A 23 -16.82 8.29 -8.57
C ASP A 23 -15.55 7.73 -9.23
N LEU A 24 -15.71 6.72 -10.10
CA LEU A 24 -14.59 6.14 -10.84
C LEU A 24 -13.97 7.15 -11.80
N LYS A 25 -14.78 7.91 -12.54
CA LYS A 25 -14.31 8.94 -13.47
C LYS A 25 -13.61 10.09 -12.74
N GLU A 26 -14.21 10.57 -11.64
CA GLU A 26 -13.62 11.60 -10.80
C GLU A 26 -12.27 11.14 -10.22
N SER A 27 -12.22 9.93 -9.66
CA SER A 27 -10.98 9.35 -9.12
C SER A 27 -9.89 9.24 -10.19
N GLN A 28 -10.25 8.87 -11.43
CA GLN A 28 -9.32 8.82 -12.55
C GLN A 28 -8.80 10.21 -12.96
N GLU A 29 -9.65 11.23 -12.93
CA GLU A 29 -9.25 12.60 -13.23
C GLU A 29 -8.29 13.14 -12.15
N VAL A 30 -8.59 12.89 -10.88
CA VAL A 30 -7.73 13.23 -9.74
C VAL A 30 -6.37 12.53 -9.86
N LEU A 31 -6.36 11.20 -10.07
CA LEU A 31 -5.12 10.45 -10.27
C LEU A 31 -4.31 11.00 -11.45
N GLY A 32 -4.97 11.34 -12.55
CA GLY A 32 -4.30 11.94 -13.71
C GLY A 32 -3.58 13.25 -13.38
N LYS A 33 -4.23 14.14 -12.63
CA LYS A 33 -3.63 15.40 -12.15
C LYS A 33 -2.46 15.14 -11.20
N ASP A 34 -2.61 14.20 -10.27
CA ASP A 34 -1.59 13.91 -9.27
C ASP A 34 -0.37 13.18 -9.85
N ILE A 35 -0.54 12.34 -10.88
CA ILE A 35 0.57 11.76 -11.64
C ILE A 35 1.42 12.88 -12.27
N VAL A 36 0.78 13.88 -12.87
CA VAL A 36 1.51 15.03 -13.47
C VAL A 36 2.22 15.82 -12.37
N ALA A 37 1.56 16.08 -11.24
CA ALA A 37 2.16 16.78 -10.11
C ALA A 37 3.34 16.01 -9.50
N PHE A 38 3.27 14.69 -9.44
CA PHE A 38 4.35 13.81 -8.98
C PHE A 38 5.52 13.81 -9.96
N GLN A 39 5.27 13.66 -11.26
CA GLN A 39 6.31 13.72 -12.30
C GLN A 39 7.06 15.06 -12.26
N ASN A 40 6.35 16.17 -12.05
CA ASN A 40 6.96 17.49 -11.91
C ASN A 40 7.81 17.58 -10.63
N ALA A 41 7.33 17.06 -9.51
CA ALA A 41 8.11 17.00 -8.26
C ALA A 41 9.39 16.17 -8.42
N VAL A 42 9.32 15.02 -9.10
CA VAL A 42 10.48 14.18 -9.40
C VAL A 42 11.48 14.91 -10.29
N LYS A 43 11.03 15.62 -11.34
CA LYS A 43 11.90 16.43 -12.21
C LYS A 43 12.60 17.55 -11.45
N SER A 44 11.88 18.25 -10.58
CA SER A 44 12.44 19.29 -9.73
C SER A 44 13.48 18.71 -8.76
N ALA A 45 13.15 17.61 -8.08
CA ALA A 45 14.07 16.92 -7.19
C ALA A 45 15.33 16.44 -7.92
N ASN A 46 15.19 15.88 -9.13
CA ASN A 46 16.33 15.42 -9.92
C ASN A 46 17.27 16.57 -10.33
N THR A 47 16.72 17.74 -10.65
CA THR A 47 17.54 18.94 -10.93
C THR A 47 18.34 19.39 -9.71
N VAL A 48 17.76 19.28 -8.52
CA VAL A 48 18.50 19.57 -7.27
C VAL A 48 19.54 18.48 -7.01
N TRP A 49 19.19 17.21 -7.21
CA TRP A 49 20.10 16.08 -6.97
C TRP A 49 21.39 16.14 -7.79
N THR A 50 21.31 16.60 -9.04
CA THR A 50 22.47 16.72 -9.93
C THR A 50 23.43 17.84 -9.52
N SER A 51 22.93 18.87 -8.83
CA SER A 51 23.69 20.01 -8.35
C SER A 51 24.01 19.98 -6.85
N ALA A 52 23.45 19.02 -6.10
CA ALA A 52 23.65 18.89 -4.66
C ALA A 52 25.08 18.45 -4.31
N GLY A 53 25.61 19.02 -3.21
CA GLY A 53 26.81 18.55 -2.55
C GLY A 53 26.65 17.09 -2.08
N ARG A 54 27.74 16.33 -2.16
CA ARG A 54 27.80 14.93 -1.66
C ARG A 54 28.31 14.85 -0.22
N ASP A 55 28.34 15.98 0.46
CA ASP A 55 28.64 16.12 1.87
C ASP A 55 27.37 15.97 2.72
N ASN A 56 27.55 15.87 4.04
CA ASN A 56 26.45 15.67 4.97
C ASN A 56 25.37 16.76 4.86
N GLU A 57 25.79 18.03 4.78
CA GLU A 57 24.86 19.16 4.63
C GLU A 57 24.06 19.10 3.32
N GLY A 58 24.71 18.76 2.20
CA GLY A 58 24.05 18.58 0.91
C GLY A 58 23.02 17.44 0.92
N LEU A 59 23.34 16.33 1.59
CA LEU A 59 22.44 15.19 1.72
C LEU A 59 21.23 15.48 2.64
N HIS A 60 21.41 16.24 3.72
CA HIS A 60 20.30 16.70 4.56
C HIS A 60 19.37 17.66 3.80
N ARG A 61 19.92 18.62 3.06
CA ARG A 61 19.09 19.50 2.22
C ARG A 61 18.32 18.73 1.16
N PHE A 62 18.93 17.70 0.57
CA PHE A 62 18.25 16.87 -0.42
C PHE A 62 17.13 16.01 0.18
N SER A 63 17.26 15.55 1.43
CA SER A 63 16.20 14.77 2.07
C SER A 63 14.92 15.60 2.26
N GLU A 64 15.05 16.89 2.55
CA GLU A 64 13.90 17.82 2.58
C GLU A 64 13.25 18.00 1.20
N VAL A 65 14.05 17.97 0.12
CA VAL A 65 13.56 18.09 -1.26
C VAL A 65 12.81 16.85 -1.72
N ILE A 66 13.21 15.65 -1.27
CA ILE A 66 12.58 14.40 -1.67
C ILE A 66 11.35 14.04 -0.79
N ALA A 67 11.18 14.68 0.37
CA ALA A 67 10.03 14.45 1.25
C ALA A 67 8.67 14.58 0.53
N PRO A 68 8.39 15.64 -0.26
CA PRO A 68 7.13 15.75 -0.99
C PRO A 68 6.96 14.69 -2.08
N VAL A 69 8.06 14.14 -2.61
CA VAL A 69 8.01 13.03 -3.58
C VAL A 69 7.56 11.76 -2.87
N ALA A 70 8.09 11.47 -1.67
CA ALA A 70 7.69 10.30 -0.88
C ALA A 70 6.20 10.36 -0.50
N GLU A 71 5.72 11.51 -0.01
CA GLU A 71 4.31 11.69 0.37
C GLU A 71 3.35 11.54 -0.83
N LYS A 72 3.66 12.20 -1.94
CA LYS A 72 2.86 12.07 -3.17
C LYS A 72 2.86 10.64 -3.71
N SER A 73 3.97 9.91 -3.55
CA SER A 73 4.05 8.51 -3.97
C SER A 73 3.07 7.61 -3.20
N ARG A 74 2.94 7.82 -1.88
CA ARG A 74 1.96 7.12 -1.02
C ARG A 74 0.53 7.40 -1.46
N GLU A 75 0.23 8.67 -1.71
CA GLU A 75 -1.10 9.10 -2.15
C GLU A 75 -1.49 8.50 -3.50
N LEU A 76 -0.56 8.49 -4.47
CA LEU A 76 -0.77 7.82 -5.76
C LEU A 76 -1.07 6.32 -5.61
N GLY A 77 -0.41 5.64 -4.67
CA GLY A 77 -0.68 4.24 -4.36
C GLY A 77 -2.12 4.03 -3.89
N ARG A 78 -2.57 4.84 -2.92
CA ARG A 78 -3.96 4.82 -2.41
C ARG A 78 -4.99 5.11 -3.49
N GLN A 79 -4.74 6.10 -4.35
CA GLN A 79 -5.63 6.44 -5.45
C GLN A 79 -5.72 5.32 -6.48
N ALA A 80 -4.61 4.66 -6.82
CA ALA A 80 -4.60 3.52 -7.72
C ALA A 80 -5.42 2.35 -7.15
N ASP A 81 -5.26 2.04 -5.86
CA ASP A 81 -6.07 1.03 -5.17
C ASP A 81 -7.56 1.38 -5.15
N GLN A 82 -7.88 2.65 -4.89
CA GLN A 82 -9.27 3.12 -4.89
C GLN A 82 -9.93 2.97 -6.27
N ILE A 83 -9.25 3.36 -7.34
CA ILE A 83 -9.73 3.20 -8.72
C ILE A 83 -9.94 1.72 -9.04
N TYR A 84 -9.03 0.85 -8.61
CA TYR A 84 -9.17 -0.59 -8.80
C TYR A 84 -10.40 -1.14 -8.07
N ARG A 85 -10.60 -0.77 -6.80
CA ARG A 85 -11.79 -1.16 -6.01
C ARG A 85 -13.08 -0.69 -6.67
N LEU A 86 -13.14 0.57 -7.11
CA LEU A 86 -14.29 1.13 -7.82
C LEU A 86 -14.56 0.39 -9.15
N ALA A 87 -13.52 0.07 -9.92
CA ALA A 87 -13.66 -0.68 -11.16
C ALA A 87 -14.23 -2.09 -10.93
N LEU A 88 -13.75 -2.80 -9.91
CA LEU A 88 -14.31 -4.10 -9.53
C LEU A 88 -15.74 -4.00 -9.01
N CYS A 89 -16.04 -2.96 -8.24
CA CYS A 89 -17.39 -2.69 -7.75
C CYS A 89 -18.36 -2.47 -8.92
N LEU A 90 -17.96 -1.65 -9.90
CA LEU A 90 -18.74 -1.40 -11.11
C LEU A 90 -19.00 -2.68 -11.90
N ILE A 91 -17.98 -3.53 -12.07
CA ILE A 91 -18.15 -4.85 -12.72
C ILE A 91 -19.18 -5.69 -11.95
N LYS A 92 -19.06 -5.77 -10.62
CA LYS A 92 -19.98 -6.54 -9.77
C LYS A 92 -21.41 -6.01 -9.84
N LEU A 93 -21.60 -4.69 -9.87
CA LEU A 93 -22.91 -4.05 -10.03
C LEU A 93 -23.53 -4.39 -11.38
N CYS A 94 -22.78 -4.24 -12.48
CA CYS A 94 -23.22 -4.59 -13.82
C CYS A 94 -23.65 -6.06 -13.89
N GLU A 95 -22.81 -6.97 -13.38
CA GLU A 95 -23.07 -8.41 -13.45
C GLU A 95 -24.25 -8.85 -12.56
N LYS A 96 -24.38 -8.32 -11.34
CA LYS A 96 -25.38 -8.78 -10.35
C LYS A 96 -26.70 -8.03 -10.39
N LYS A 97 -26.68 -6.69 -10.49
CA LYS A 97 -27.88 -5.86 -10.42
C LYS A 97 -28.49 -5.60 -11.79
N LEU A 98 -27.64 -5.40 -12.80
CA LEU A 98 -28.08 -5.03 -14.16
C LEU A 98 -28.09 -6.22 -15.13
N LYS A 99 -27.86 -7.44 -14.63
CA LYS A 99 -27.84 -8.68 -15.41
C LYS A 99 -26.97 -8.60 -16.67
N ALA A 100 -25.85 -7.88 -16.61
CA ALA A 100 -24.96 -7.70 -17.77
C ALA A 100 -24.51 -9.04 -18.36
N ARG A 101 -24.42 -10.11 -17.55
CA ARG A 101 -24.11 -11.48 -18.01
C ARG A 101 -25.17 -12.09 -18.94
N GLU A 102 -26.33 -11.49 -19.10
CA GLU A 102 -27.37 -11.94 -20.03
C GLU A 102 -27.43 -11.04 -21.28
N ASN A 103 -26.64 -9.96 -21.32
CA ASN A 103 -26.65 -8.97 -22.39
C ASN A 103 -25.52 -9.21 -23.40
N ASP A 104 -25.82 -9.10 -24.69
CA ASP A 104 -24.87 -9.34 -25.80
C ASP A 104 -23.75 -8.28 -25.88
N PHE A 105 -23.99 -7.07 -25.36
CA PHE A 105 -23.01 -5.98 -25.32
C PHE A 105 -22.02 -6.11 -24.16
N TRP A 106 -22.20 -7.10 -23.27
CA TRP A 106 -21.26 -7.38 -22.19
C TRP A 106 -20.22 -8.41 -22.60
N ALA A 107 -18.99 -7.96 -22.79
CA ALA A 107 -17.82 -8.78 -23.16
C ALA A 107 -17.36 -9.69 -21.99
N LYS A 108 -18.14 -10.73 -21.66
CA LYS A 108 -17.95 -11.61 -20.48
C LYS A 108 -16.54 -12.16 -20.36
N LYS A 109 -15.98 -12.60 -21.49
CA LYS A 109 -14.66 -13.26 -21.52
C LYS A 109 -13.57 -12.23 -21.24
N GLU A 110 -13.63 -11.09 -21.91
CA GLU A 110 -12.68 -9.99 -21.83
C GLU A 110 -12.71 -9.36 -20.44
N VAL A 111 -13.90 -9.12 -19.87
CA VAL A 111 -14.05 -8.60 -18.50
C VAL A 111 -13.40 -9.54 -17.50
N ASN A 112 -13.67 -10.85 -17.56
CA ASN A 112 -13.06 -11.81 -16.64
C ASN A 112 -11.55 -11.96 -16.83
N GLN A 113 -11.07 -11.97 -18.08
CA GLN A 113 -9.65 -12.07 -18.40
C GLN A 113 -8.86 -10.81 -18.02
N SER A 114 -9.51 -9.65 -17.93
CA SER A 114 -8.86 -8.39 -17.58
C SER A 114 -8.59 -8.22 -16.07
N LYS A 115 -9.34 -8.92 -15.19
CA LYS A 115 -9.27 -8.74 -13.73
C LYS A 115 -7.89 -9.09 -13.15
N LYS A 116 -7.35 -10.28 -13.49
CA LYS A 116 -6.06 -10.76 -12.96
C LYS A 116 -4.86 -9.92 -13.44
N PRO A 117 -4.69 -9.63 -14.75
CA PRO A 117 -3.61 -8.75 -15.21
C PRO A 117 -3.70 -7.33 -14.65
N LEU A 118 -4.92 -6.83 -14.38
CA LEU A 118 -5.10 -5.53 -13.76
C LEU A 118 -4.63 -5.52 -12.30
N ASP A 119 -4.97 -6.56 -11.53
CA ASP A 119 -4.47 -6.76 -10.15
C ASP A 119 -2.93 -6.84 -10.10
N GLU A 120 -2.33 -7.63 -10.99
CA GLU A 120 -0.87 -7.76 -11.08
C GLU A 120 -0.20 -6.42 -11.42
N LYS A 121 -0.79 -5.63 -12.33
CA LYS A 121 -0.30 -4.29 -12.68
C LYS A 121 -0.45 -3.29 -11.54
N LEU A 122 -1.55 -3.35 -10.81
CA LEU A 122 -1.77 -2.51 -9.63
C LEU A 122 -0.72 -2.81 -8.57
N LYS A 123 -0.53 -4.09 -8.22
CA LYS A 123 0.49 -4.52 -7.26
C LYS A 123 1.89 -4.06 -7.67
N ALA A 124 2.25 -4.24 -8.94
CA ALA A 124 3.53 -3.76 -9.45
C ALA A 124 3.67 -2.23 -9.36
N CYS A 125 2.62 -1.47 -9.66
CA CYS A 125 2.61 -0.01 -9.56
C CYS A 125 2.79 0.44 -8.10
N VAL A 126 2.00 -0.11 -7.18
CA VAL A 126 2.05 0.21 -5.74
C VAL A 126 3.42 -0.12 -5.16
N GLU A 127 4.02 -1.26 -5.51
CA GLU A 127 5.37 -1.62 -5.08
C GLU A 127 6.45 -0.67 -5.62
N GLN A 128 6.32 -0.19 -6.86
CA GLN A 128 7.23 0.83 -7.40
C GLN A 128 7.10 2.16 -6.65
N LEU A 129 5.87 2.61 -6.40
CA LEU A 129 5.61 3.82 -5.63
C LEU A 129 6.13 3.71 -4.19
N ARG A 130 6.05 2.52 -3.60
CA ARG A 130 6.60 2.24 -2.26
C ARG A 130 8.11 2.45 -2.17
N GLN A 131 8.86 2.21 -3.23
CA GLN A 131 10.32 2.38 -3.21
C GLN A 131 10.74 3.82 -2.91
N ALA A 132 10.06 4.81 -3.48
CA ALA A 132 10.35 6.22 -3.24
C ALA A 132 10.27 6.55 -1.74
N ARG A 133 9.22 6.06 -1.08
CA ARG A 133 9.02 6.22 0.37
C ARG A 133 10.03 5.42 1.17
N TYR A 134 10.30 4.17 0.77
CA TYR A 134 11.28 3.32 1.45
C TYR A 134 12.63 4.03 1.56
N PHE A 135 13.18 4.52 0.44
CA PHE A 135 14.48 5.19 0.45
C PHE A 135 14.44 6.50 1.25
N TYR A 136 13.39 7.30 1.12
CA TYR A 136 13.22 8.49 1.94
C TYR A 136 13.23 8.17 3.45
N ARG A 137 12.48 7.15 3.88
CA ARG A 137 12.44 6.70 5.27
C ARG A 137 13.81 6.21 5.75
N GLN A 138 14.53 5.44 4.93
CA GLN A 138 15.89 5.00 5.28
C GLN A 138 16.85 6.20 5.42
N THR A 139 16.73 7.20 4.54
CA THR A 139 17.52 8.44 4.63
C THR A 139 17.22 9.19 5.91
N ARG A 140 15.94 9.40 6.25
CA ARG A 140 15.52 10.06 7.49
C ARG A 140 15.99 9.31 8.73
N TRP A 141 15.76 8.00 8.75
CA TRP A 141 16.20 7.12 9.85
C TRP A 141 17.70 7.27 10.12
N LEU A 142 18.52 7.29 9.07
CA LEU A 142 19.97 7.45 9.19
C LEU A 142 20.35 8.86 9.65
N GLN A 143 19.77 9.89 9.03
CA GLN A 143 20.07 11.30 9.31
C GLN A 143 19.66 11.73 10.73
N GLU A 144 18.55 11.23 11.24
CA GLU A 144 18.08 11.52 12.60
C GLU A 144 18.97 10.86 13.66
N ARG A 145 19.47 9.65 13.36
CA ARG A 145 20.31 8.87 14.27
C ARG A 145 21.79 9.25 14.19
N PHE A 146 22.27 9.76 13.07
CA PHE A 146 23.65 10.18 12.84
C PHE A 146 23.69 11.55 12.13
N PRO A 147 23.27 12.64 12.81
CA PRO A 147 23.08 13.95 12.18
C PRO A 147 24.37 14.53 11.60
N ASP A 148 25.51 14.26 12.22
CA ASP A 148 26.82 14.74 11.80
C ASP A 148 27.56 13.78 10.86
N ALA A 149 26.91 12.68 10.45
CA ALA A 149 27.52 11.57 9.71
C ALA A 149 28.72 10.92 10.44
N GLU A 150 28.78 11.05 11.76
CA GLU A 150 29.79 10.45 12.63
C GLU A 150 29.16 9.39 13.54
N LEU A 151 29.98 8.41 13.96
CA LEU A 151 29.54 7.42 14.92
C LEU A 151 29.23 8.11 16.25
N ARG A 152 28.01 7.91 16.73
CA ARG A 152 27.59 8.28 18.09
C ARG A 152 26.78 7.16 18.70
N ASP A 153 26.66 7.18 20.00
CA ASP A 153 25.85 6.22 20.73
C ASP A 153 24.36 6.43 20.42
N VAL A 154 23.69 5.35 20.01
CA VAL A 154 22.26 5.31 19.71
C VAL A 154 21.66 4.11 20.44
N ALA A 155 20.76 4.38 21.40
CA ALA A 155 20.16 3.36 22.24
C ALA A 155 19.46 2.27 21.40
N GLY A 156 19.74 1.01 21.73
CA GLY A 156 19.23 -0.16 21.00
C GLY A 156 19.84 -0.39 19.61
N LEU A 157 20.79 0.44 19.16
CA LEU A 157 21.43 0.30 17.85
C LEU A 157 22.96 0.15 17.93
N VAL A 158 23.66 1.13 18.52
CA VAL A 158 25.12 1.14 18.58
C VAL A 158 25.63 1.92 19.79
N LYS A 159 26.75 1.49 20.38
CA LYS A 159 27.49 2.23 21.41
C LYS A 159 28.98 2.01 21.24
N LEU A 160 29.79 3.07 21.33
CA LEU A 160 31.24 2.96 21.40
C LEU A 160 31.67 2.65 22.83
N VAL A 161 32.33 1.51 23.03
CA VAL A 161 32.70 1.00 24.36
C VAL A 161 34.21 0.87 24.46
N GLY A 162 34.80 1.48 25.49
CA GLY A 162 36.23 1.37 25.78
C GLY A 162 36.60 0.04 26.46
N ILE A 163 37.88 -0.34 26.39
CA ILE A 163 38.39 -1.58 27.00
C ILE A 163 38.12 -1.65 28.51
N GLU A 164 38.22 -0.50 29.22
CA GLU A 164 37.94 -0.43 30.66
C GLU A 164 36.48 -0.73 31.01
N GLU A 165 35.52 -0.34 30.16
CA GLU A 165 34.10 -0.66 30.35
C GLU A 165 33.83 -2.13 30.03
N ILE A 166 34.54 -2.71 29.06
CA ILE A 166 34.49 -4.14 28.74
C ILE A 166 35.03 -4.98 29.91
N GLU A 167 36.15 -4.59 30.50
CA GLU A 167 36.74 -5.26 31.66
C GLU A 167 35.79 -5.26 32.87
N LYS A 168 35.13 -4.12 33.15
CA LYS A 168 34.11 -3.99 34.21
C LYS A 168 32.88 -4.87 33.97
N ASN A 169 32.63 -5.27 32.73
CA ASN A 169 31.53 -6.14 32.33
C ASN A 169 32.00 -7.59 32.09
N ASP A 170 33.03 -8.02 32.82
CA ASP A 170 33.59 -9.37 32.78
C ASP A 170 34.02 -9.82 31.37
N TRP A 171 34.52 -8.87 30.56
CA TRP A 171 34.92 -9.08 29.16
C TRP A 171 33.78 -9.60 28.24
N SER A 172 32.52 -9.47 28.68
CA SER A 172 31.37 -9.90 27.90
C SER A 172 31.14 -8.95 26.72
N LEU A 173 31.06 -9.47 25.49
CA LEU A 173 30.80 -8.65 24.29
C LEU A 173 29.32 -8.64 23.88
N THR A 174 28.42 -9.06 24.77
CA THR A 174 26.98 -9.10 24.46
C THR A 174 26.43 -7.66 24.33
N PRO A 175 25.89 -7.25 23.16
CA PRO A 175 25.47 -5.87 22.93
C PRO A 175 24.46 -5.33 23.95
N GLY A 176 23.56 -6.18 24.45
CA GLY A 176 22.55 -5.80 25.44
C GLY A 176 23.12 -5.27 26.76
N ARG A 177 24.39 -5.53 27.08
CA ARG A 177 25.06 -4.96 28.26
C ARG A 177 25.45 -3.49 28.10
N TYR A 178 25.52 -3.01 26.86
CA TYR A 178 26.09 -1.70 26.55
C TYR A 178 25.10 -0.79 25.82
N VAL A 179 24.40 -1.32 24.83
CA VAL A 179 23.69 -0.55 23.81
C VAL A 179 22.31 -0.06 24.31
N GLY A 180 21.77 -0.63 25.38
CA GLY A 180 20.44 -0.29 25.88
C GLY A 180 19.30 -0.79 24.98
N VAL A 181 18.10 -0.25 25.17
CA VAL A 181 16.88 -0.63 24.42
C VAL A 181 16.42 0.58 23.60
N ALA A 182 16.06 0.34 22.34
CA ALA A 182 15.50 1.39 21.48
C ALA A 182 14.10 1.79 21.99
N PRO A 183 13.71 3.06 21.90
CA PRO A 183 12.33 3.47 22.08
C PRO A 183 11.40 2.73 21.12
N GLU A 184 10.15 2.48 21.51
CA GLU A 184 9.14 1.98 20.57
C GLU A 184 8.88 3.03 19.49
N GLU A 185 9.08 2.65 18.22
CA GLU A 185 8.74 3.48 17.07
C GLU A 185 7.42 2.96 16.47
N VAL A 186 6.45 3.86 16.28
CA VAL A 186 5.21 3.55 15.57
C VAL A 186 5.49 3.55 14.07
N ASP A 187 5.17 2.45 13.38
CA ASP A 187 5.19 2.47 11.91
C ASP A 187 3.98 3.26 11.42
N GLU A 188 4.17 4.55 11.11
CA GLU A 188 3.13 5.47 10.59
C GLU A 188 2.51 4.99 9.25
N ASP A 189 3.10 3.97 8.65
CA ASP A 189 2.63 3.34 7.43
C ASP A 189 1.72 2.15 7.65
N PHE A 190 1.68 1.62 8.88
CA PHE A 190 0.74 0.58 9.22
C PHE A 190 -0.66 1.19 9.30
N ASP A 191 -1.45 1.02 8.24
CA ASP A 191 -2.87 1.36 8.26
C ASP A 191 -3.60 0.32 9.13
N PHE A 192 -3.58 0.58 10.44
CA PHE A 192 -4.16 -0.29 11.44
C PHE A 192 -5.65 -0.50 11.16
N GLU A 193 -6.35 0.56 10.73
CA GLU A 193 -7.79 0.49 10.50
C GLU A 193 -8.12 -0.35 9.27
N GLU A 194 -7.43 -0.13 8.14
CA GLU A 194 -7.62 -0.94 6.94
C GLU A 194 -7.25 -2.40 7.18
N THR A 195 -6.13 -2.66 7.86
CA THR A 195 -5.69 -4.02 8.21
C THR A 195 -6.72 -4.71 9.11
N MET A 196 -7.23 -4.02 10.13
CA MET A 196 -8.26 -4.58 11.02
C MET A 196 -9.58 -4.82 10.28
N ARG A 197 -9.98 -3.91 9.37
CA ARG A 197 -11.19 -4.13 8.55
C ARG A 197 -11.02 -5.34 7.63
N ALA A 198 -9.85 -5.52 7.02
CA ALA A 198 -9.55 -6.67 6.18
C ALA A 198 -9.60 -7.99 6.98
N ILE A 199 -8.91 -8.05 8.13
CA ILE A 199 -8.93 -9.21 9.03
C ILE A 199 -10.36 -9.52 9.48
N HIS A 200 -11.15 -8.50 9.83
CA HIS A 200 -12.52 -8.71 10.27
C HIS A 200 -13.43 -9.23 9.15
N ALA A 201 -13.25 -8.75 7.91
CA ALA A 201 -13.96 -9.29 6.75
C ALA A 201 -13.60 -10.76 6.49
N GLU A 202 -12.32 -11.11 6.54
CA GLU A 202 -11.83 -12.48 6.39
C GLU A 202 -12.39 -13.42 7.48
N ILE A 203 -12.40 -12.97 8.74
CA ILE A 203 -12.99 -13.74 9.86
C ILE A 203 -14.49 -14.01 9.60
N ASN A 204 -15.23 -13.04 9.09
CA ASN A 204 -16.65 -13.20 8.80
C ASN A 204 -16.90 -14.20 7.67
N GLU A 205 -16.05 -14.22 6.64
CA GLU A 205 -16.11 -15.20 5.55
C GLU A 205 -15.79 -16.60 6.07
N LEU A 206 -14.70 -16.77 6.83
CA LEU A 206 -14.31 -18.04 7.45
C LEU A 206 -15.41 -18.59 8.38
N ASN A 207 -16.09 -17.71 9.13
CA ASN A 207 -17.21 -18.10 9.98
C ASN A 207 -18.41 -18.61 9.18
N ALA A 208 -18.74 -17.95 8.05
CA ALA A 208 -19.81 -18.41 7.17
C ALA A 208 -19.51 -19.80 6.58
N GLU A 209 -18.28 -20.00 6.12
CA GLU A 209 -17.80 -21.31 5.65
C GLU A 209 -17.86 -22.38 6.74
N ALA A 210 -17.45 -22.04 7.97
CA ALA A 210 -17.50 -22.96 9.11
C ALA A 210 -18.94 -23.40 9.43
N VAL A 211 -19.90 -22.48 9.38
CA VAL A 211 -21.33 -22.79 9.58
C VAL A 211 -21.84 -23.73 8.49
N GLU A 212 -21.46 -23.49 7.23
CA GLU A 212 -21.86 -24.35 6.12
C GLU A 212 -21.23 -25.76 6.23
N LEU A 213 -19.97 -25.84 6.62
CA LEU A 213 -19.29 -27.11 6.87
C LEU A 213 -19.93 -27.88 8.03
N ALA A 214 -20.26 -27.20 9.13
CA ALA A 214 -20.96 -27.79 10.26
C ALA A 214 -22.32 -28.38 9.85
N LYS A 215 -23.09 -27.65 9.03
CA LYS A 215 -24.36 -28.17 8.47
C LYS A 215 -24.15 -29.41 7.61
N ARG A 216 -23.13 -29.42 6.75
CA ARG A 216 -22.81 -30.60 5.92
C ARG A 216 -22.40 -31.80 6.77
N ILE A 217 -21.60 -31.58 7.81
CA ILE A 217 -21.21 -32.64 8.75
C ILE A 217 -22.44 -33.20 9.46
N ALA A 218 -23.30 -32.34 10.01
CA ALA A 218 -24.53 -32.75 10.67
C ALA A 218 -25.43 -33.58 9.73
N GLY A 219 -25.65 -33.11 8.50
CA GLY A 219 -26.43 -33.85 7.51
C GLY A 219 -25.80 -35.20 7.12
N ASN A 220 -24.47 -35.31 7.10
CA ASN A 220 -23.79 -36.58 6.87
C ASN A 220 -24.00 -37.56 8.04
N PHE A 221 -24.00 -37.08 9.29
CA PHE A 221 -24.29 -37.91 10.46
C PHE A 221 -25.75 -38.40 10.46
N GLU A 222 -26.70 -37.51 10.17
CA GLU A 222 -28.11 -37.88 10.02
C GLU A 222 -28.30 -38.96 8.94
N ALA A 223 -27.60 -38.85 7.81
CA ALA A 223 -27.63 -39.85 6.74
C ALA A 223 -27.00 -41.19 7.14
N LEU A 224 -26.11 -41.21 8.13
CA LEU A 224 -25.53 -42.41 8.73
C LEU A 224 -26.40 -42.97 9.87
N GLY A 225 -27.50 -42.30 10.22
CA GLY A 225 -28.45 -42.74 11.25
C GLY A 225 -27.98 -42.47 12.68
N ILE A 226 -27.09 -41.51 12.89
CA ILE A 226 -26.57 -41.07 14.20
C ILE A 226 -26.80 -39.58 14.38
#